data_AF-A0A391NBK6-F1
#
_entry.id   AF-A0A391NBK6-F1
#
_cell.length_a   1.000
_cell.length_b   1.000
_cell.length_c   1.000
_cell.angle_alpha   90.00
_cell.angle_beta   90.00
_cell.angle_gamma   90.00
#
_symmetry.space_group_name_H-M   'P 1'
#
loop_
_entity.id
_entity.type
_entity.pdbx_description
1 polymer ?
#
loop_
_entity_poly.entity_id
_entity_poly.type
_entity_poly.pdbx_seq_one_letter_code
_entity_poly.pdbx_strand_id
1 'polypeptide(L)'
;MPLSRVFRYTLALLLLPGSTAFAAQVQVAVASNFTAPMQEIAARFERDTGHQARLAFGASGKFYAQIRNGAPFEVLLSADDTTPERLEQEGAAVPGSRFTYAVGRLVLWSPIAGWVEDGPAQLKAGGFRHLAVANPKTAPYGAAAQATLARLGLAETLRGRLVQGENIAQTYQFVASGNAQLGFVALSQVAKDGAITAGSGWIVPSDFHAPIRQDAVLLTKGKDNPAAKALMGYLAQPQIRELIQSYGYGLE
;
A
#
# COMPACT_ATOMS: atom_id res chain seq x y z
N MET A 1 55.73 -54.91 35.18
CA MET A 1 54.26 -54.97 35.27
C MET A 1 53.81 -54.11 36.46
N PRO A 2 52.80 -53.23 36.34
CA PRO A 2 52.31 -52.56 35.14
C PRO A 2 52.40 -51.02 35.19
N LEU A 3 52.42 -50.45 34.00
CA LEU A 3 52.18 -49.04 33.68
C LEU A 3 50.71 -48.71 33.95
N SER A 4 50.42 -47.53 34.49
CA SER A 4 49.10 -46.91 34.37
C SER A 4 49.21 -45.55 33.68
N ARG A 5 49.04 -45.57 32.34
CA ARG A 5 48.80 -44.39 31.52
C ARG A 5 47.37 -43.92 31.76
N VAL A 6 47.19 -42.80 32.45
CA VAL A 6 45.88 -42.12 32.50
C VAL A 6 45.82 -41.18 31.30
N PHE A 7 45.08 -41.59 30.28
CA PHE A 7 44.82 -40.83 29.06
C PHE A 7 43.89 -39.66 29.41
N ARG A 8 44.42 -38.43 29.48
CA ARG A 8 43.62 -37.22 29.65
C ARG A 8 42.99 -36.89 28.29
N TYR A 9 41.71 -37.22 28.12
CA TYR A 9 40.92 -36.69 27.00
C TYR A 9 40.55 -35.23 27.30
N THR A 10 41.34 -34.29 26.78
CA THR A 10 40.96 -32.88 26.73
C THR A 10 39.93 -32.71 25.62
N LEU A 11 38.64 -32.71 25.97
CA LEU A 11 37.55 -32.37 25.06
C LEU A 11 37.61 -30.86 24.78
N ALA A 12 38.26 -30.48 23.68
CA ALA A 12 38.22 -29.11 23.19
C ALA A 12 36.84 -28.84 22.60
N LEU A 13 35.97 -28.19 23.39
CA LEU A 13 34.67 -27.71 22.95
C LEU A 13 34.89 -26.55 21.96
N LEU A 14 34.78 -26.82 20.66
CA LEU A 14 34.72 -25.75 19.64
C LEU A 14 33.45 -24.92 19.88
N LEU A 15 33.60 -23.76 20.51
CA LEU A 15 32.60 -22.69 20.44
C LEU A 15 32.59 -22.15 19.01
N LEU A 16 31.74 -22.71 18.16
CA LEU A 16 31.31 -22.04 16.93
C LEU A 16 30.59 -20.75 17.35
N PRO A 17 31.06 -19.55 16.95
CA PRO A 17 30.28 -18.35 17.14
C PRO A 17 29.03 -18.49 16.29
N GLY A 18 27.91 -18.81 16.93
CA GLY A 18 26.61 -18.74 16.30
C GLY A 18 26.40 -17.30 15.89
N SER A 19 26.36 -17.04 14.58
CA SER A 19 25.92 -15.77 14.03
C SER A 19 24.51 -15.51 14.55
N THR A 20 24.38 -14.72 15.61
CA THR A 20 23.09 -14.19 16.01
C THR A 20 22.66 -13.27 14.87
N ALA A 21 21.83 -13.77 13.97
CA ALA A 21 21.20 -12.95 12.95
C ALA A 21 20.39 -11.88 13.68
N PHE A 22 20.92 -10.66 13.75
CA PHE A 22 20.25 -9.56 14.42
C PHE A 22 19.01 -9.19 13.62
N ALA A 23 17.85 -9.53 14.18
CA ALA A 23 16.55 -9.07 13.73
C ALA A 23 16.48 -7.53 13.80
N ALA A 24 16.81 -6.86 12.70
CA ALA A 24 16.65 -5.43 12.53
C ALA A 24 15.18 -5.04 12.24
N GLN A 25 14.82 -3.79 12.53
CA GLN A 25 13.51 -3.21 12.23
C GLN A 25 13.63 -2.18 11.11
N VAL A 26 12.59 -2.00 10.31
CA VAL A 26 12.49 -0.96 9.28
C VAL A 26 11.22 -0.13 9.47
N GLN A 27 11.35 1.20 9.41
CA GLN A 27 10.23 2.14 9.45
C GLN A 27 9.66 2.36 8.04
N VAL A 28 8.39 1.98 7.82
CA VAL A 28 7.77 1.96 6.49
C VAL A 28 6.57 2.90 6.44
N ALA A 29 6.62 3.88 5.52
CA ALA A 29 5.47 4.68 5.16
C ALA A 29 4.70 3.99 4.03
N VAL A 30 3.41 3.72 4.24
CA VAL A 30 2.59 2.93 3.33
C VAL A 30 1.32 3.70 2.96
N ALA A 31 1.11 3.95 1.68
CA ALA A 31 -0.13 4.54 1.22
C ALA A 31 -1.32 3.68 1.64
N SER A 32 -2.33 4.31 2.25
CA SER A 32 -3.46 3.65 2.92
C SER A 32 -4.27 2.69 2.05
N ASN A 33 -4.19 2.81 0.73
CA ASN A 33 -4.79 1.85 -0.20
C ASN A 33 -4.21 0.43 -0.03
N PHE A 34 -2.93 0.33 0.32
CA PHE A 34 -2.16 -0.91 0.40
C PHE A 34 -2.07 -1.47 1.84
N THR A 35 -2.99 -1.04 2.73
CA THR A 35 -2.94 -1.40 4.15
C THR A 35 -3.03 -2.91 4.38
N ALA A 36 -4.08 -3.56 3.88
CA ALA A 36 -4.31 -4.99 4.12
C ALA A 36 -3.22 -5.88 3.49
N PRO A 37 -2.82 -5.69 2.20
CA PRO A 37 -1.70 -6.43 1.65
C PRO A 37 -0.41 -6.25 2.45
N MET A 38 -0.08 -5.01 2.85
CA MET A 38 1.18 -4.74 3.54
C MET A 38 1.21 -5.31 4.96
N GLN A 39 0.07 -5.40 5.64
CA GLN A 39 -0.02 -6.10 6.93
C GLN A 39 0.31 -7.58 6.79
N GLU A 40 -0.23 -8.24 5.75
CA GLU A 40 0.08 -9.64 5.49
C GLU A 40 1.54 -9.83 5.04
N ILE A 41 2.04 -8.96 4.16
CA ILE A 41 3.44 -8.95 3.73
C ILE A 41 4.38 -8.77 4.92
N ALA A 42 4.08 -7.86 5.85
CA ALA A 42 4.92 -7.64 7.04
C ALA A 42 4.98 -8.89 7.94
N ALA A 43 3.86 -9.59 8.12
CA ALA A 43 3.81 -10.83 8.90
C ALA A 43 4.62 -11.97 8.23
N ARG A 44 4.55 -12.08 6.89
CA ARG A 44 5.34 -13.05 6.13
C ARG A 44 6.83 -12.68 6.13
N PHE A 45 7.16 -11.40 5.95
CA PHE A 45 8.52 -10.88 6.00
C PHE A 45 9.19 -11.16 7.35
N GLU A 46 8.49 -10.93 8.47
CA GLU A 46 9.00 -11.24 9.80
C GLU A 46 9.24 -12.74 10.00
N ARG A 47 8.31 -13.59 9.56
CA ARG A 47 8.47 -15.04 9.63
C ARG A 47 9.65 -15.54 8.81
N ASP A 48 9.82 -15.02 7.60
CA ASP A 48 10.78 -15.55 6.62
C ASP A 48 12.20 -15.02 6.84
N THR A 49 12.34 -13.83 7.43
CA THR A 49 13.64 -13.15 7.55
C THR A 49 14.06 -12.84 9.00
N GLY A 50 13.11 -12.86 9.94
CA GLY A 50 13.29 -12.36 11.30
C GLY A 50 13.28 -10.83 11.42
N HIS A 51 13.28 -10.08 10.31
CA HIS A 51 13.20 -8.61 10.32
C HIS A 51 11.77 -8.11 10.51
N GLN A 52 11.61 -6.96 11.17
CA GLN A 52 10.27 -6.39 11.42
C GLN A 52 10.02 -5.14 10.59
N ALA A 53 8.89 -5.10 9.88
CA ALA A 53 8.41 -3.88 9.22
C ALA A 53 7.42 -3.13 10.13
N ARG A 54 7.81 -1.94 10.59
CA ARG A 54 6.98 -1.03 11.39
C ARG A 54 6.23 -0.09 10.46
N LEU A 55 4.93 -0.36 10.30
CA LEU A 55 4.11 0.27 9.28
C LEU A 55 3.41 1.53 9.81
N ALA A 56 3.46 2.61 9.04
CA ALA A 56 2.61 3.78 9.19
C ALA A 56 1.75 3.94 7.94
N PHE A 57 0.44 4.17 8.10
CA PHE A 57 -0.51 4.29 7.00
C PHE A 57 -1.02 5.72 6.82
N GLY A 58 -1.16 6.17 5.57
CA GLY A 58 -1.52 7.56 5.28
C GLY A 58 -1.70 7.88 3.80
N ALA A 59 -1.76 9.17 3.45
CA ALA A 59 -1.79 9.65 2.07
C ALA A 59 -0.35 9.79 1.52
N SER A 60 -0.12 9.44 0.24
CA SER A 60 1.18 9.60 -0.42
C SER A 60 1.74 11.02 -0.27
N GLY A 61 0.92 12.03 -0.57
CA GLY A 61 1.34 13.42 -0.49
C GLY A 61 1.67 13.90 0.94
N LYS A 62 1.03 13.31 1.96
CA LYS A 62 1.38 13.59 3.37
C LYS A 62 2.70 12.93 3.75
N PHE A 63 2.95 11.70 3.31
CA PHE A 63 4.24 11.06 3.55
C PHE A 63 5.38 11.78 2.85
N TYR A 64 5.18 12.27 1.63
CA TYR A 64 6.15 13.16 0.99
C TYR A 64 6.54 14.32 1.91
N ALA A 65 5.55 15.07 2.40
CA ALA A 65 5.80 16.22 3.28
C ALA A 65 6.51 15.80 4.57
N GLN A 66 6.11 14.69 5.19
CA GLN A 66 6.75 14.16 6.40
C GLN A 66 8.21 13.75 6.16
N ILE A 67 8.50 13.06 5.05
CA ILE A 67 9.85 12.63 4.67
C ILE A 67 10.73 13.85 4.44
N ARG A 68 10.23 14.87 3.71
CA ARG A 68 10.95 16.13 3.50
C ARG A 68 11.20 16.91 4.79
N ASN A 69 10.30 16.79 5.76
CA ASN A 69 10.44 17.36 7.09
C ASN A 69 11.23 16.46 8.06
N GLY A 70 11.90 15.41 7.57
CA GLY A 70 12.85 14.62 8.35
C GLY A 70 12.26 13.45 9.13
N ALA A 71 11.00 13.06 8.88
CA ALA A 71 10.41 11.86 9.47
C ALA A 71 11.29 10.62 9.24
N PRO A 72 11.40 9.70 10.21
CA PRO A 72 12.40 8.65 10.20
C PRO A 72 11.99 7.43 9.35
N PHE A 73 11.27 7.64 8.24
CA PHE A 73 10.92 6.55 7.33
C PHE A 73 12.13 6.13 6.51
N GLU A 74 12.21 4.83 6.26
CA GLU A 74 13.31 4.17 5.58
C GLU A 74 12.87 3.56 4.25
N VAL A 75 11.59 3.18 4.14
CA VAL A 75 10.96 2.73 2.91
C VAL A 75 9.63 3.46 2.74
N LEU A 76 9.33 3.88 1.51
CA LEU A 76 8.03 4.43 1.11
C LEU A 76 7.38 3.49 0.09
N LEU A 77 6.13 3.10 0.34
CA LEU A 77 5.22 2.51 -0.65
C LEU A 77 4.16 3.55 -0.97
N SER A 78 4.33 4.25 -2.09
CA SER A 78 3.40 5.30 -2.55
C SER A 78 2.25 4.69 -3.36
N ALA A 79 1.14 5.42 -3.46
CA ALA A 79 0.03 5.13 -4.39
C ALA A 79 0.17 5.80 -5.76
N ASP A 80 1.32 6.42 -6.03
CA ASP A 80 1.72 7.03 -7.30
C ASP A 80 3.19 6.69 -7.56
N ASP A 81 3.65 6.91 -8.80
CA ASP A 81 5.04 6.84 -9.24
C ASP A 81 5.76 8.20 -9.13
N THR A 82 5.02 9.29 -9.25
CA THR A 82 5.56 10.66 -9.19
C THR A 82 6.13 11.06 -7.82
N THR A 83 5.56 10.60 -6.70
CA THR A 83 6.08 10.96 -5.37
C THR A 83 7.45 10.32 -5.11
N PRO A 84 7.64 9.00 -5.31
CA PRO A 84 8.95 8.38 -5.22
C PRO A 84 9.97 8.96 -6.20
N GLU A 85 9.58 9.23 -7.44
CA GLU A 85 10.44 9.88 -8.43
C GLU A 85 10.94 11.24 -7.94
N ARG A 86 10.03 12.09 -7.44
CA ARG A 86 10.40 13.41 -6.91
C ARG A 86 11.32 13.30 -5.70
N LEU A 87 11.09 12.36 -4.78
CA LEU A 87 11.98 12.15 -3.63
C LEU A 87 13.39 11.73 -4.05
N GLU A 88 13.52 10.93 -5.11
CA GLU A 88 14.81 10.55 -5.70
C GLU A 88 15.52 11.76 -6.31
N GLN A 89 14.82 12.55 -7.13
CA GLN A 89 15.35 13.79 -7.73
C GLN A 89 15.82 14.80 -6.67
N GLU A 90 15.13 14.86 -5.53
CA GLU A 90 15.45 15.76 -4.42
C GLU A 90 16.47 15.17 -3.42
N GLY A 91 17.08 14.02 -3.72
CA GLY A 91 18.12 13.37 -2.90
C GLY A 91 17.61 12.73 -1.60
N ALA A 92 16.31 12.61 -1.41
CA ALA A 92 15.68 11.99 -0.25
C ALA A 92 15.49 10.46 -0.39
N ALA A 93 15.74 9.92 -1.58
CA ALA A 93 15.72 8.48 -1.86
C ALA A 93 17.02 8.00 -2.51
N VAL A 94 17.29 6.70 -2.37
CA VAL A 94 18.45 6.03 -2.97
C VAL A 94 18.22 5.88 -4.48
N PRO A 95 19.10 6.44 -5.34
CA PRO A 95 18.94 6.37 -6.78
C PRO A 95 18.83 4.93 -7.30
N GLY A 96 17.91 4.71 -8.24
CA GLY A 96 17.67 3.40 -8.86
C GLY A 96 17.05 2.33 -7.94
N SER A 97 16.63 2.70 -6.72
CA SER A 97 15.92 1.77 -5.81
C SER A 97 14.42 1.69 -6.06
N ARG A 98 13.88 2.59 -6.89
CA ARG A 98 12.45 2.69 -7.17
C ARG A 98 11.99 1.59 -8.12
N PHE A 99 10.82 1.02 -7.84
CA PHE A 99 10.13 0.13 -8.77
C PHE A 99 8.62 0.16 -8.55
N THR A 100 7.86 -0.11 -9.61
CA THR A 100 6.40 -0.26 -9.53
C THR A 100 6.05 -1.62 -8.95
N TYR A 101 5.42 -1.63 -7.78
CA TYR A 101 5.01 -2.86 -7.09
C TYR A 101 3.56 -3.27 -7.38
N ALA A 102 2.73 -2.31 -7.80
CA ALA A 102 1.32 -2.56 -8.08
C ALA A 102 0.72 -1.50 -9.01
N VAL A 103 -0.40 -1.84 -9.65
CA VAL A 103 -1.29 -0.89 -10.34
C VAL A 103 -2.65 -0.93 -9.67
N GLY A 104 -3.07 0.20 -9.09
CA GLY A 104 -4.34 0.35 -8.39
C GLY A 104 -5.54 0.33 -9.32
N ARG A 105 -6.68 -0.20 -8.83
CA ARG A 105 -7.98 -0.13 -9.50
C ARG A 105 -8.98 0.65 -8.66
N LEU A 106 -9.66 1.60 -9.30
CA LEU A 106 -10.69 2.43 -8.68
C LEU A 106 -12.06 1.74 -8.77
N VAL A 107 -12.86 1.84 -7.70
CA VAL A 107 -14.20 1.27 -7.65
C VAL A 107 -15.16 2.30 -7.09
N LEU A 108 -16.31 2.48 -7.74
CA LEU A 108 -17.47 3.09 -7.10
C LEU A 108 -18.16 2.02 -6.27
N TRP A 109 -18.20 2.17 -4.96
CA TRP A 109 -18.67 1.12 -4.05
C TRP A 109 -19.75 1.62 -3.08
N SER A 110 -20.62 0.71 -2.67
CA SER A 110 -21.53 0.86 -1.53
C SER A 110 -21.61 -0.43 -0.72
N PRO A 111 -21.77 -0.39 0.61
CA PRO A 111 -22.03 -1.56 1.43
C PRO A 111 -23.40 -2.21 1.14
N ILE A 112 -24.30 -1.53 0.43
CA ILE A 112 -25.62 -2.06 0.07
C ILE A 112 -25.47 -2.99 -1.14
N ALA A 113 -25.84 -4.26 -0.98
CA ALA A 113 -25.82 -5.23 -2.07
C ALA A 113 -26.80 -4.85 -3.20
N GLY A 114 -26.40 -5.08 -4.45
CA GLY A 114 -27.21 -4.81 -5.65
C GLY A 114 -27.49 -3.32 -5.94
N TRP A 115 -26.89 -2.38 -5.21
CA TRP A 115 -27.19 -0.96 -5.37
C TRP A 115 -26.28 -0.24 -6.37
N VAL A 116 -25.08 -0.76 -6.61
CA VAL A 116 -24.14 -0.26 -7.60
C VAL A 116 -23.80 -1.39 -8.58
N GLU A 117 -24.63 -1.53 -9.60
CA GLU A 117 -24.39 -2.45 -10.74
C GLU A 117 -23.83 -1.68 -11.95
N ASP A 118 -24.48 -0.56 -12.30
CA ASP A 118 -24.02 0.41 -13.29
C ASP A 118 -23.66 1.72 -12.59
N GLY A 119 -22.36 1.98 -12.43
CA GLY A 119 -21.86 3.17 -11.75
C GLY A 119 -22.30 4.48 -12.42
N PRO A 120 -22.13 4.66 -13.74
CA PRO A 120 -22.63 5.82 -14.46
C PRO A 120 -24.13 6.08 -14.26
N ALA A 121 -24.97 5.04 -14.37
CA ALA A 121 -26.40 5.16 -14.15
C ALA A 121 -26.72 5.55 -12.70
N GLN A 122 -26.07 4.92 -11.73
CA GLN A 122 -26.25 5.20 -10.31
C GLN A 122 -25.87 6.65 -9.95
N LEU A 123 -24.74 7.14 -10.48
CA LEU A 123 -24.29 8.51 -10.27
C LEU A 123 -25.23 9.54 -10.90
N LYS A 124 -25.78 9.26 -12.09
CA LYS A 124 -26.74 10.12 -12.81
C LYS A 124 -28.12 10.13 -12.15
N ALA A 125 -28.62 8.98 -11.70
CA ALA A 125 -29.91 8.86 -11.03
C ALA A 125 -29.93 9.66 -9.71
N GLY A 126 -28.78 9.76 -9.03
CA GLY A 126 -28.61 10.68 -7.92
C GLY A 126 -29.35 10.28 -6.64
N GLY A 127 -29.78 9.02 -6.50
CA GLY A 127 -30.54 8.50 -5.34
C GLY A 127 -29.77 8.40 -4.00
N PHE A 128 -28.72 9.19 -3.81
CA PHE A 128 -27.89 9.24 -2.60
C PHE A 128 -27.90 10.65 -1.99
N ARG A 129 -27.20 10.89 -0.88
CA ARG A 129 -26.99 12.26 -0.36
C ARG A 129 -25.55 12.68 -0.60
N HIS A 130 -24.62 11.82 -0.20
CA HIS A 130 -23.19 12.08 -0.27
C HIS A 130 -22.47 11.02 -1.11
N LEU A 131 -21.47 11.48 -1.84
CA LEU A 131 -20.49 10.65 -2.54
C LEU A 131 -19.12 10.87 -1.88
N ALA A 132 -18.55 9.83 -1.28
CA ALA A 132 -17.23 9.96 -0.67
C ALA A 132 -16.12 9.90 -1.74
N VAL A 133 -15.16 10.83 -1.66
CA VAL A 133 -13.97 10.86 -2.52
C VAL A 133 -12.74 11.17 -1.67
N ALA A 134 -11.59 10.58 -1.99
CA ALA A 134 -10.34 10.98 -1.34
C ALA A 134 -9.89 12.38 -1.84
N ASN A 135 -9.12 13.10 -1.03
CA ASN A 135 -8.56 14.39 -1.40
C ASN A 135 -7.63 14.24 -2.61
N PRO A 136 -8.00 14.78 -3.79
CA PRO A 136 -7.23 14.61 -5.02
C PRO A 136 -5.84 15.24 -4.97
N LYS A 137 -5.62 16.23 -4.08
CA LYS A 137 -4.33 16.91 -3.94
C LYS A 137 -3.29 16.05 -3.25
N THR A 138 -3.71 15.04 -2.49
CA THR A 138 -2.82 14.24 -1.63
C THR A 138 -2.95 12.74 -1.85
N ALA A 139 -4.02 12.29 -2.51
CA ALA A 139 -4.33 10.88 -2.73
C ALA A 139 -4.61 10.61 -4.23
N PRO A 140 -3.80 9.76 -4.89
CA PRO A 140 -3.97 9.40 -6.31
C PRO A 140 -5.37 8.85 -6.66
N TYR A 141 -5.98 8.07 -5.77
CA TYR A 141 -7.36 7.59 -5.93
C TYR A 141 -8.40 8.73 -5.94
N GLY A 142 -8.13 9.84 -5.25
CA GLY A 142 -8.96 11.04 -5.30
C GLY A 142 -8.89 11.72 -6.65
N ALA A 143 -7.69 11.84 -7.22
CA ALA A 143 -7.49 12.36 -8.57
C ALA A 143 -8.16 11.48 -9.64
N ALA A 144 -8.06 10.16 -9.50
CA ALA A 144 -8.74 9.20 -10.38
C ALA A 144 -10.27 9.32 -10.29
N ALA A 145 -10.82 9.50 -9.08
CA ALA A 145 -12.26 9.75 -8.88
C ALA A 145 -12.71 11.06 -9.56
N GLN A 146 -11.93 12.14 -9.45
CA GLN A 146 -12.24 13.40 -10.12
C GLN A 146 -12.19 13.26 -11.65
N ALA A 147 -11.18 12.58 -12.19
CA ALA A 147 -11.08 12.31 -13.62
C ALA A 147 -12.29 11.50 -14.13
N THR A 148 -12.70 10.48 -13.37
CA THR A 148 -13.90 9.66 -13.66
C THR A 148 -15.17 10.51 -13.70
N LEU A 149 -15.38 11.38 -12.70
CA LEU A 149 -16.54 12.28 -12.64
C LEU A 149 -16.52 13.31 -13.78
N ALA A 150 -15.35 13.84 -14.14
CA ALA A 150 -15.20 14.75 -15.27
C ALA A 150 -15.51 14.04 -16.60
N ARG A 151 -15.01 12.82 -16.80
CA ARG A 151 -15.27 12.01 -17.99
C ARG A 151 -16.76 11.69 -18.16
N LEU A 152 -17.47 11.53 -17.05
CA LEU A 152 -18.93 11.31 -17.01
C LEU A 152 -19.76 12.60 -17.16
N GLY A 153 -19.12 13.78 -17.15
CA GLY A 153 -19.82 15.08 -17.17
C GLY A 153 -20.55 15.40 -15.87
N LEU A 154 -20.15 14.80 -14.74
CA LEU A 154 -20.84 14.90 -13.44
C LEU A 154 -20.10 15.74 -12.39
N ALA A 155 -18.90 16.24 -12.72
CA ALA A 155 -18.05 16.95 -11.77
C ALA A 155 -18.77 18.14 -11.11
N GLU A 156 -19.39 19.02 -11.91
CA GLU A 156 -20.11 20.20 -11.39
C GLU A 156 -21.43 19.81 -10.70
N THR A 157 -22.20 18.90 -11.29
CA THR A 157 -23.50 18.46 -10.76
C THR A 157 -23.36 17.78 -9.38
N LEU A 158 -22.28 17.03 -9.15
CA LEU A 158 -22.05 16.32 -7.90
C LEU A 158 -21.17 17.08 -6.91
N ARG A 159 -20.61 18.23 -7.28
CA ARG A 159 -19.66 19.00 -6.46
C ARG A 159 -20.17 19.26 -5.04
N GLY A 160 -21.43 19.66 -4.90
CA GLY A 160 -22.05 19.95 -3.59
C GLY A 160 -22.37 18.71 -2.74
N ARG A 161 -22.17 17.51 -3.28
CA ARG A 161 -22.47 16.23 -2.63
C ARG A 161 -21.21 15.44 -2.28
N LEU A 162 -20.03 15.96 -2.62
CA LEU A 162 -18.77 15.31 -2.34
C LEU A 162 -18.43 15.45 -0.86
N VAL A 163 -18.22 14.31 -0.20
CA VAL A 163 -17.63 14.26 1.14
C VAL A 163 -16.18 13.82 0.99
N GLN A 164 -15.25 14.72 1.31
CA GLN A 164 -13.85 14.48 1.03
C GLN A 164 -13.16 13.81 2.22
N GLY A 165 -12.65 12.60 2.03
CA GLY A 165 -11.71 11.93 2.93
C GLY A 165 -10.29 12.44 2.71
N GLU A 166 -9.49 12.48 3.76
CA GLU A 166 -8.08 12.83 3.71
C GLU A 166 -7.26 11.88 2.82
N ASN A 167 -7.61 10.59 2.87
CA ASN A 167 -6.99 9.51 2.12
C ASN A 167 -8.02 8.43 1.82
N ILE A 168 -7.64 7.41 1.04
CA ILE A 168 -8.59 6.38 0.59
C ILE A 168 -9.12 5.50 1.73
N ALA A 169 -8.37 5.33 2.83
CA ALA A 169 -8.89 4.63 4.01
C ALA A 169 -10.00 5.43 4.69
N GLN A 170 -9.84 6.74 4.88
CA GLN A 170 -10.91 7.58 5.43
C GLN A 170 -12.12 7.64 4.51
N THR A 171 -11.90 7.72 3.19
CA THR A 171 -12.99 7.64 2.20
C THR A 171 -13.78 6.34 2.33
N TYR A 172 -13.09 5.20 2.39
CA TYR A 172 -13.74 3.91 2.66
C TYR A 172 -14.53 3.93 3.97
N GLN A 173 -13.95 4.46 5.06
CA GLN A 173 -14.64 4.55 6.35
C GLN A 173 -15.93 5.39 6.29
N PHE A 174 -15.95 6.49 5.53
CA PHE A 174 -17.18 7.27 5.34
C PHE A 174 -18.29 6.46 4.67
N VAL A 175 -17.94 5.60 3.72
CA VAL A 175 -18.92 4.74 3.05
C VAL A 175 -19.34 3.57 3.93
N ALA A 176 -18.37 2.89 4.56
CA ALA A 176 -18.62 1.73 5.42
C ALA A 176 -19.45 2.07 6.67
N SER A 177 -19.31 3.29 7.20
CA SER A 177 -20.11 3.79 8.34
C SER A 177 -21.47 4.37 7.92
N GLY A 178 -21.77 4.47 6.62
CA GLY A 178 -23.02 5.04 6.11
C GLY A 178 -23.09 6.58 6.11
N ASN A 179 -22.00 7.27 6.51
CA ASN A 179 -21.90 8.74 6.43
C ASN A 179 -21.98 9.24 4.97
N ALA A 180 -21.49 8.43 4.04
CA ALA A 180 -21.76 8.52 2.61
C ALA A 180 -22.36 7.20 2.12
N GLN A 181 -23.33 7.26 1.21
CA GLN A 181 -23.99 6.05 0.76
C GLN A 181 -23.16 5.30 -0.31
N LEU A 182 -22.39 6.03 -1.12
CA LEU A 182 -21.41 5.49 -2.05
C LEU A 182 -20.12 6.29 -1.98
N GLY A 183 -19.03 5.71 -2.45
CA GLY A 183 -17.76 6.40 -2.61
C GLY A 183 -16.83 5.73 -3.60
N PHE A 184 -15.89 6.50 -4.08
CA PHE A 184 -14.77 5.99 -4.87
C PHE A 184 -13.68 5.48 -3.93
N VAL A 185 -13.45 4.16 -3.92
CA VAL A 185 -12.52 3.44 -3.04
C VAL A 185 -11.52 2.62 -3.87
N ALA A 186 -10.50 2.07 -3.20
CA ALA A 186 -9.61 1.12 -3.85
C ALA A 186 -10.26 -0.27 -3.90
N LEU A 187 -10.11 -0.98 -5.02
CA LEU A 187 -10.62 -2.36 -5.17
C LEU A 187 -10.11 -3.26 -4.03
N SER A 188 -8.85 -3.08 -3.61
CA SER A 188 -8.22 -3.82 -2.51
C SER A 188 -8.87 -3.67 -1.14
N GLN A 189 -9.74 -2.68 -0.96
CA GLN A 189 -10.47 -2.50 0.29
C GLN A 189 -11.79 -3.29 0.34
N VAL A 190 -12.28 -3.76 -0.81
CA VAL A 190 -13.62 -4.33 -0.96
C VAL A 190 -13.64 -5.66 -1.71
N ALA A 191 -12.51 -6.07 -2.28
CA ALA A 191 -12.38 -7.27 -3.09
C ALA A 191 -11.31 -8.22 -2.59
N LYS A 192 -11.52 -9.49 -2.92
CA LYS A 192 -10.57 -10.57 -2.80
C LYS A 192 -10.67 -11.44 -4.05
N ASP A 193 -9.54 -11.91 -4.55
CA ASP A 193 -9.44 -12.71 -5.77
C ASP A 193 -10.11 -12.04 -6.98
N GLY A 194 -10.01 -10.70 -7.04
CA GLY A 194 -10.57 -9.86 -8.11
C GLY A 194 -12.08 -9.64 -8.05
N ALA A 195 -12.79 -10.24 -7.09
CA ALA A 195 -14.23 -10.09 -6.91
C ALA A 195 -14.58 -9.26 -5.67
N ILE A 196 -15.56 -8.36 -5.80
CA ILE A 196 -16.10 -7.62 -4.66
C ILE A 196 -16.79 -8.61 -3.72
N THR A 197 -16.36 -8.62 -2.45
CA THR A 197 -16.80 -9.63 -1.47
C THR A 197 -17.89 -9.13 -0.53
N ALA A 198 -18.07 -7.81 -0.44
CA ALA A 198 -19.08 -7.17 0.40
C ALA A 198 -19.71 -5.97 -0.32
N GLY A 199 -21.03 -5.84 -0.18
CA GLY A 199 -21.80 -4.77 -0.82
C GLY A 199 -21.91 -4.94 -2.33
N SER A 200 -21.88 -3.84 -3.06
CA SER A 200 -21.88 -3.81 -4.52
C SER A 200 -21.00 -2.68 -5.04
N GLY A 201 -20.46 -2.83 -6.23
CA GLY A 201 -19.62 -1.81 -6.81
C GLY A 201 -19.36 -1.98 -8.30
N TRP A 202 -19.07 -0.84 -8.92
CA TRP A 202 -18.67 -0.74 -10.31
C TRP A 202 -17.18 -0.46 -10.37
N ILE A 203 -16.42 -1.41 -10.91
CA ILE A 203 -14.99 -1.22 -11.17
C ILE A 203 -14.87 -0.23 -12.34
N VAL A 204 -14.19 0.88 -12.08
CA VAL A 204 -14.06 1.96 -13.06
C VAL A 204 -13.18 1.47 -14.22
N PRO A 205 -13.64 1.62 -15.49
CA PRO A 205 -12.84 1.30 -16.66
C PRO A 205 -11.54 2.12 -16.70
N SER A 206 -10.45 1.50 -17.13
CA SER A 206 -9.11 2.09 -17.08
C SER A 206 -8.92 3.32 -17.98
N ASP A 207 -9.82 3.56 -18.94
CA ASP A 207 -9.81 4.73 -19.83
C ASP A 207 -10.48 5.97 -19.22
N PHE A 208 -11.03 5.87 -18.01
CA PHE A 208 -11.67 7.01 -17.31
C PHE A 208 -10.69 7.86 -16.50
N HIS A 209 -9.50 7.34 -16.23
CA HIS A 209 -8.46 8.02 -15.48
C HIS A 209 -7.08 7.50 -15.88
N ALA A 210 -6.01 8.22 -15.54
CA ALA A 210 -4.66 7.71 -15.73
C ALA A 210 -4.42 6.43 -14.89
N PRO A 211 -3.56 5.49 -15.33
CA PRO A 211 -3.18 4.34 -14.53
C PRO A 211 -2.67 4.74 -13.14
N ILE A 212 -3.13 4.06 -12.09
CA ILE A 212 -2.70 4.32 -10.71
C ILE A 212 -1.46 3.46 -10.43
N ARG A 213 -0.34 3.76 -11.10
CA ARG A 213 0.96 3.10 -10.85
C ARG A 213 1.41 3.38 -9.41
N GLN A 214 1.90 2.37 -8.71
CA GLN A 214 2.29 2.48 -7.31
C GLN A 214 3.74 2.04 -7.15
N ASP A 215 4.58 2.95 -6.67
CA ASP A 215 6.01 2.73 -6.56
C ASP A 215 6.47 2.56 -5.11
N ALA A 216 7.38 1.63 -4.92
CA ALA A 216 8.16 1.47 -3.70
C ALA A 216 9.53 2.11 -3.90
N VAL A 217 10.10 2.69 -2.85
CA VAL A 217 11.45 3.29 -2.90
C VAL A 217 12.17 3.19 -1.55
N LEU A 218 13.48 2.97 -1.61
CA LEU A 218 14.37 3.01 -0.45
C LEU A 218 14.75 4.48 -0.17
N LEU A 219 14.42 4.97 1.02
CA LEU A 219 14.74 6.34 1.43
C LEU A 219 16.19 6.44 1.92
N THR A 220 16.80 7.61 1.80
CA THR A 220 18.21 7.83 2.19
C THR A 220 18.48 7.45 3.65
N LYS A 221 17.49 7.60 4.54
CA LYS A 221 17.59 7.18 5.95
C LYS A 221 17.72 5.67 6.13
N GLY A 222 17.15 4.88 5.22
CA GLY A 222 17.19 3.41 5.23
C GLY A 222 18.37 2.80 4.46
N LYS A 223 19.24 3.62 3.85
CA LYS A 223 20.28 3.16 2.92
C LYS A 223 21.27 2.16 3.52
N ASP A 224 21.49 2.20 4.84
CA ASP A 224 22.42 1.33 5.56
C ASP A 224 21.68 0.29 6.42
N ASN A 225 20.34 0.30 6.44
CA ASN A 225 19.55 -0.65 7.20
C ASN A 225 19.36 -1.96 6.41
N PRO A 226 19.86 -3.11 6.92
CA PRO A 226 19.67 -4.40 6.26
C PRO A 226 18.20 -4.80 6.14
N ALA A 227 17.34 -4.48 7.12
CA ALA A 227 15.91 -4.78 7.06
C ALA A 227 15.21 -3.98 5.95
N ALA A 228 15.63 -2.73 5.70
CA ALA A 228 15.07 -1.91 4.63
C ALA A 228 15.40 -2.47 3.24
N LYS A 229 16.66 -2.86 3.01
CA LYS A 229 17.08 -3.53 1.76
C LYS A 229 16.39 -4.88 1.58
N ALA A 230 16.30 -5.66 2.66
CA ALA A 230 15.61 -6.95 2.64
C ALA A 230 14.13 -6.79 2.28
N LEU A 231 13.44 -5.79 2.85
CA LEU A 231 12.04 -5.52 2.55
C LEU A 231 11.84 -5.13 1.07
N MET A 232 12.69 -4.26 0.52
CA MET A 232 12.63 -3.88 -0.91
C MET A 232 12.78 -5.11 -1.82
N GLY A 233 13.74 -5.99 -1.52
CA GLY A 233 13.90 -7.25 -2.25
C GLY A 233 12.72 -8.20 -2.05
N TYR A 234 12.16 -8.27 -0.84
CA TYR A 234 11.02 -9.13 -0.50
C TYR A 234 9.77 -8.73 -1.28
N LEU A 235 9.47 -7.43 -1.37
CA LEU A 235 8.34 -6.89 -2.15
C LEU A 235 8.41 -7.23 -3.65
N ALA A 236 9.61 -7.44 -4.19
CA ALA A 236 9.81 -7.78 -5.60
C ALA A 236 9.66 -9.29 -5.90
N GLN A 237 9.51 -10.14 -4.88
CA GLN A 237 9.44 -11.60 -5.06
C GLN A 237 8.14 -12.04 -5.75
N PRO A 238 8.17 -13.07 -6.62
CA PRO A 238 6.98 -13.54 -7.34
C PRO A 238 5.79 -13.86 -6.44
N GLN A 239 6.02 -14.59 -5.34
CA GLN A 239 4.99 -14.94 -4.35
C GLN A 239 4.32 -13.73 -3.67
N ILE A 240 5.05 -12.60 -3.54
CA ILE A 240 4.49 -11.36 -3.01
C ILE A 240 3.69 -10.62 -4.09
N ARG A 241 4.14 -10.68 -5.34
CA ARG A 241 3.39 -10.13 -6.48
C ARG A 241 2.06 -10.87 -6.67
N GLU A 242 2.03 -12.20 -6.52
CA GLU A 242 0.80 -13.00 -6.54
C GLU A 242 -0.15 -12.63 -5.38
N LEU A 243 0.39 -12.46 -4.18
CA LEU A 243 -0.39 -11.99 -3.03
C LEU A 243 -1.02 -10.63 -3.32
N ILE A 244 -0.25 -9.67 -3.85
CA ILE A 244 -0.73 -8.35 -4.25
C ILE A 244 -1.88 -8.47 -5.26
N GLN A 245 -1.76 -9.34 -6.26
CA GLN A 245 -2.83 -9.58 -7.23
C GLN A 245 -4.10 -10.15 -6.60
N SER A 246 -4.00 -11.02 -5.58
CA SER A 246 -5.19 -11.54 -4.89
C SER A 246 -6.00 -10.46 -4.17
N TYR A 247 -5.41 -9.30 -3.88
CA TYR A 247 -6.12 -8.12 -3.38
C TYR A 247 -6.70 -7.24 -4.51
N GLY A 248 -6.66 -7.68 -5.77
CA GLY A 248 -7.26 -6.97 -6.90
C GLY A 248 -6.38 -5.88 -7.52
N TYR A 249 -5.09 -5.85 -7.20
CA TYR A 249 -4.13 -5.00 -7.91
C TYR A 249 -3.77 -5.60 -9.27
N GLY A 250 -3.53 -4.73 -10.25
CA GLY A 250 -2.80 -5.10 -11.46
C GLY A 250 -1.30 -5.18 -11.21
N LEU A 251 -0.58 -5.86 -12.10
CA LEU A 251 0.89 -5.84 -12.17
C LEU A 251 1.32 -5.38 -13.57
N GLU A 252 2.58 -4.95 -13.66
CA GLU A 252 3.30 -4.72 -14.91
C GLU A 252 4.32 -5.82 -15.18
#